data_AF-A0A6B2CME1-F1
#
_entry.id   AF-A0A6B2CME1-F1
#
_cell.length_a   1.000
_cell.length_b   1.000
_cell.length_c   1.000
_cell.angle_alpha   90.00
_cell.angle_beta   90.00
_cell.angle_gamma   90.00
#
_symmetry.space_group_name_H-M   'P 1'
#
loop_
_entity.id
_entity.type
_entity.pdbx_description
1 polymer ?
#
loop_
_entity_poly.entity_id
_entity_poly.type
_entity_poly.pdbx_seq_one_letter_code
_entity_poly.pdbx_strand_id
1 'polypeptide(L)'
;DLLKDINDLIDDTYDLTPATAASDPNSLFTFALMDLVQPLVNYALHSVLDCAPYSTIFSMRLIIESLAAGLYADRWFSNARLEERLSSARSFEMGRFRRCEGGRGEDFALCIRYESLSNKVNEALGWLRDRLSSFFGTGTEPMDVIYETYNSLSKLVHAVAMIDGKGVLGALGIIAADYELSKDGFPPMRTIVMPVECDENDLVLLDVIHSELLFTRLSMDMLIYAWGVVTKSMSDKELEKAKAKIEETLKRIDEVDKELKNRYRIDTETNH
;
A
#
# COMPACT_ATOMS: atom_id res chain seq x y z
N ASP A 1 12.97 14.82 -3.14
CA ASP A 1 12.17 14.18 -2.08
C ASP A 1 11.57 12.87 -2.53
N LEU A 2 10.68 12.83 -3.53
CA LEU A 2 10.12 11.57 -4.08
C LEU A 2 11.16 10.46 -4.35
N LEU A 3 12.25 10.75 -5.08
CA LEU A 3 13.29 9.75 -5.37
C LEU A 3 13.98 9.21 -4.11
N LYS A 4 14.12 10.04 -3.06
CA LYS A 4 14.67 9.60 -1.78
C LYS A 4 13.68 8.66 -1.09
N ASP A 5 12.40 9.04 -1.02
CA ASP A 5 11.37 8.22 -0.37
C ASP A 5 11.13 6.88 -1.10
N ILE A 6 11.34 6.83 -2.43
CA ILE A 6 11.39 5.58 -3.21
C ILE A 6 12.61 4.73 -2.82
N ASN A 7 13.79 5.33 -2.67
CA ASN A 7 14.98 4.60 -2.23
C ASN A 7 14.81 4.06 -0.81
N ASP A 8 14.19 4.83 0.09
CA ASP A 8 13.92 4.35 1.45
C ASP A 8 12.94 3.15 1.43
N LEU A 9 11.93 3.14 0.54
CA LEU A 9 11.07 1.97 0.32
C LEU A 9 11.87 0.74 -0.18
N ILE A 10 12.84 0.96 -1.08
CA ILE A 10 13.77 -0.09 -1.52
C ILE A 10 14.56 -0.63 -0.32
N ASP A 11 15.24 0.24 0.41
CA ASP A 11 16.08 -0.13 1.56
C ASP A 11 15.28 -0.90 2.62
N ASP A 12 14.02 -0.53 2.85
CA ASP A 12 13.14 -1.21 3.78
C ASP A 12 12.90 -2.68 3.42
N THR A 13 12.70 -2.98 2.13
CA THR A 13 12.56 -4.37 1.68
C THR A 13 13.84 -5.17 1.87
N TYR A 14 15.01 -4.58 1.57
CA TYR A 14 16.29 -5.27 1.65
C TYR A 14 16.75 -5.54 3.08
N ASP A 15 16.52 -4.60 4.01
CA ASP A 15 16.95 -4.72 5.41
C ASP A 15 16.27 -5.88 6.16
N LEU A 16 15.03 -6.19 5.80
CA LEU A 16 14.19 -7.15 6.49
C LEU A 16 14.23 -8.54 5.84
N THR A 17 14.66 -8.63 4.59
CA THR A 17 14.73 -9.87 3.80
C THR A 17 15.59 -10.98 4.45
N PRO A 18 16.82 -10.74 4.94
CA PRO A 18 17.68 -11.80 5.49
C PRO A 18 17.15 -12.42 6.80
N ALA A 19 16.49 -11.60 7.63
CA ALA A 19 15.88 -12.00 8.90
C ALA A 19 14.65 -12.90 8.67
N THR A 20 13.80 -12.47 7.74
CA THR A 20 12.52 -13.11 7.38
C THR A 20 12.74 -14.44 6.66
N ALA A 21 13.75 -14.52 5.78
CA ALA A 21 14.16 -15.75 5.06
C ALA A 21 14.64 -16.90 5.95
N ALA A 22 15.23 -16.59 7.12
CA ALA A 22 15.80 -17.59 8.00
C ALA A 22 14.76 -18.31 8.88
N SER A 23 13.55 -17.76 9.04
CA SER A 23 12.58 -18.25 10.02
C SER A 23 11.71 -19.40 9.52
N ASP A 24 11.24 -19.37 8.27
CA ASP A 24 10.42 -20.44 7.67
C ASP A 24 10.61 -20.50 6.14
N PRO A 25 11.31 -21.52 5.60
CA PRO A 25 11.52 -21.67 4.15
C PRO A 25 10.22 -21.98 3.38
N ASN A 26 9.11 -22.30 4.06
CA ASN A 26 7.79 -22.48 3.46
C ASN A 26 6.89 -21.25 3.59
N SER A 27 7.40 -20.13 4.13
CA SER A 27 6.65 -18.89 4.29
C SER A 27 6.27 -18.28 2.95
N LEU A 28 4.96 -18.18 2.69
CA LEU A 28 4.45 -17.47 1.51
C LEU A 28 4.66 -15.96 1.65
N PHE A 29 4.61 -15.43 2.88
CA PHE A 29 4.93 -14.02 3.13
C PHE A 29 6.37 -13.70 2.75
N THR A 30 7.31 -14.54 3.17
CA THR A 30 8.73 -14.36 2.88
C THR A 30 9.03 -14.53 1.39
N PHE A 31 8.44 -15.54 0.76
CA PHE A 31 8.49 -15.69 -0.69
C PHE A 31 7.94 -14.45 -1.40
N ALA A 32 6.78 -13.94 -0.99
CA ALA A 32 6.22 -12.73 -1.58
C ALA A 32 7.13 -11.50 -1.38
N LEU A 33 7.74 -11.36 -0.20
CA LEU A 33 8.66 -10.25 0.09
C LEU A 33 9.89 -10.28 -0.84
N MET A 34 10.51 -11.45 -0.99
CA MET A 34 11.77 -11.61 -1.73
C MET A 34 11.57 -11.68 -3.25
N ASP A 35 10.60 -12.47 -3.69
CA ASP A 35 10.45 -12.85 -5.11
C ASP A 35 9.41 -11.99 -5.85
N LEU A 36 8.59 -11.21 -5.14
CA LEU A 36 7.60 -10.30 -5.76
C LEU A 36 7.81 -8.84 -5.33
N VAL A 37 7.77 -8.55 -4.03
CA VAL A 37 7.80 -7.18 -3.51
C VAL A 37 9.12 -6.49 -3.81
N GLN A 38 10.26 -7.12 -3.53
CA GLN A 38 11.57 -6.53 -3.82
C GLN A 38 11.72 -6.18 -5.32
N PRO A 39 11.42 -7.07 -6.30
CA PRO A 39 11.38 -6.70 -7.71
C PRO A 39 10.41 -5.56 -8.03
N LEU A 40 9.19 -5.58 -7.46
CA LEU A 40 8.16 -4.55 -7.71
C LEU A 40 8.56 -3.17 -7.18
N VAL A 41 9.21 -3.11 -6.02
CA VAL A 41 9.70 -1.87 -5.43
C VAL A 41 10.82 -1.27 -6.29
N ASN A 42 11.73 -2.09 -6.81
CA ASN A 42 12.73 -1.63 -7.79
C ASN A 42 12.08 -1.16 -9.09
N TYR A 43 11.05 -1.87 -9.57
CA TYR A 43 10.31 -1.47 -10.76
C TYR A 43 9.50 -0.18 -10.58
N ALA A 44 9.01 0.11 -9.37
CA ALA A 44 8.33 1.37 -9.06
C ALA A 44 9.27 2.56 -9.26
N LEU A 45 10.54 2.46 -8.86
CA LEU A 45 11.55 3.50 -9.15
C LEU A 45 11.71 3.73 -10.65
N HIS A 46 11.92 2.65 -11.41
CA HIS A 46 12.06 2.74 -12.86
C HIS A 46 10.81 3.33 -13.53
N SER A 47 9.63 2.91 -13.08
CA SER A 47 8.35 3.41 -13.60
C SER A 47 8.16 4.91 -13.33
N VAL A 48 8.59 5.42 -12.17
CA VAL A 48 8.57 6.86 -11.88
C VAL A 48 9.55 7.62 -12.80
N LEU A 49 10.75 7.08 -13.00
CA LEU A 49 11.75 7.69 -13.88
C LEU A 49 11.34 7.68 -15.36
N ASP A 50 10.58 6.66 -15.76
CA ASP A 50 10.04 6.51 -17.12
C ASP A 50 8.68 7.20 -17.30
N CYS A 51 8.23 8.01 -16.31
CA CYS A 51 6.95 8.71 -16.38
C CYS A 51 5.77 7.77 -16.66
N ALA A 52 5.78 6.60 -16.01
CA ALA A 52 4.79 5.54 -16.12
C ALA A 52 3.95 5.42 -14.83
N PRO A 53 3.12 6.43 -14.50
CA PRO A 53 2.44 6.57 -13.21
C PRO A 53 1.55 5.37 -12.87
N TYR A 54 0.83 4.84 -13.86
CA TYR A 54 -0.03 3.65 -13.69
C TYR A 54 0.76 2.39 -13.39
N SER A 55 1.95 2.23 -13.99
CA SER A 55 2.85 1.11 -13.68
C SER A 55 3.33 1.18 -12.23
N THR A 56 3.66 2.39 -11.75
CA THR A 56 4.03 2.63 -10.35
C THR A 56 2.87 2.28 -9.42
N ILE A 57 1.67 2.82 -9.68
CA ILE A 57 0.47 2.58 -8.86
C ILE A 57 0.10 1.09 -8.82
N PHE A 58 0.15 0.42 -9.98
CA PHE A 58 -0.14 -1.01 -10.06
C PHE A 58 0.88 -1.83 -9.24
N SER A 59 2.15 -1.46 -9.29
CA SER A 59 3.20 -2.11 -8.49
C SER A 59 2.99 -1.91 -6.99
N MET A 60 2.69 -0.68 -6.58
CA MET A 60 2.34 -0.33 -5.19
C MET A 60 1.15 -1.15 -4.68
N ARG A 61 0.10 -1.30 -5.50
CA ARG A 61 -1.07 -2.13 -5.18
C ARG A 61 -0.68 -3.60 -4.99
N LEU A 62 0.13 -4.15 -5.89
CA LEU A 62 0.57 -5.55 -5.83
C LEU A 62 1.45 -5.84 -4.61
N ILE A 63 2.26 -4.88 -4.15
CA ILE A 63 3.07 -5.02 -2.94
C ILE A 63 2.17 -5.32 -1.73
N ILE A 64 1.15 -4.49 -1.51
CA ILE A 64 0.22 -4.65 -0.38
C ILE A 64 -0.55 -5.96 -0.49
N GLU A 65 -1.11 -6.26 -1.68
CA GLU A 65 -1.92 -7.45 -1.90
C GLU A 65 -1.12 -8.74 -1.70
N SER A 66 0.13 -8.78 -2.19
CA SER A 66 1.00 -9.96 -2.07
C SER A 66 1.39 -10.25 -0.62
N LEU A 67 1.74 -9.21 0.14
CA LEU A 67 2.09 -9.36 1.57
C LEU A 67 0.87 -9.74 2.41
N ALA A 68 -0.30 -9.13 2.16
CA ALA A 68 -1.53 -9.50 2.86
C ALA A 68 -1.94 -10.96 2.58
N ALA A 69 -1.80 -11.41 1.32
CA ALA A 69 -2.02 -12.80 0.94
C ALA A 69 -1.04 -13.76 1.64
N GLY A 70 0.25 -13.39 1.69
CA GLY A 70 1.28 -14.14 2.40
C GLY A 70 0.99 -14.26 3.90
N LEU A 71 0.55 -13.18 4.53
CA LEU A 71 0.19 -13.15 5.94
C LEU A 71 -1.02 -14.05 6.22
N TYR A 72 -2.04 -13.96 5.37
CA TYR A 72 -3.21 -14.84 5.43
C TYR A 72 -2.80 -16.31 5.31
N ALA A 73 -1.96 -16.65 4.34
CA ALA A 73 -1.56 -18.01 4.10
C ALA A 73 -0.70 -18.59 5.23
N ASP A 74 0.31 -17.85 5.70
CA ASP A 74 1.18 -18.30 6.78
C ASP A 74 0.41 -18.44 8.10
N ARG A 75 -0.60 -17.59 8.33
CA ARG A 75 -1.44 -17.68 9.53
C ARG A 75 -2.33 -18.92 9.54
N TRP A 76 -2.97 -19.25 8.42
CA TRP A 76 -4.00 -20.29 8.36
C TRP A 76 -3.50 -21.65 7.89
N PHE A 77 -2.38 -21.68 7.17
CA PHE A 77 -1.80 -22.89 6.59
C PHE A 77 -0.36 -23.10 7.07
N SER A 78 -0.09 -22.81 8.35
CA SER A 78 1.25 -22.80 8.96
C SER A 78 2.02 -24.13 8.83
N ASN A 79 1.33 -25.25 8.68
CA ASN A 79 1.95 -26.58 8.55
C ASN A 79 2.08 -27.06 7.09
N ALA A 80 1.58 -26.28 6.13
CA ALA A 80 1.58 -26.62 4.72
C ALA A 80 2.91 -26.23 4.04
N ARG A 81 3.25 -26.94 2.98
CA ARG A 81 4.39 -26.59 2.11
C ARG A 81 4.08 -25.30 1.32
N LEU A 82 5.12 -24.62 0.83
CA LEU A 82 4.96 -23.38 0.07
C LEU A 82 3.95 -23.51 -1.10
N GLU A 83 4.03 -24.58 -1.90
CA GLU A 83 3.11 -24.84 -3.02
C GLU A 83 1.65 -24.96 -2.57
N GLU A 84 1.41 -25.63 -1.44
CA GLU A 84 0.08 -25.81 -0.87
C GLU A 84 -0.45 -24.49 -0.29
N ARG A 85 0.41 -23.68 0.36
CA ARG A 85 0.07 -22.33 0.81
C ARG A 85 -0.32 -21.45 -0.37
N LEU A 86 0.47 -21.47 -1.45
CA LEU A 86 0.20 -20.71 -2.67
C LEU A 86 -1.10 -21.15 -3.34
N SER A 87 -1.37 -22.44 -3.45
CA SER A 87 -2.65 -22.96 -3.97
C SER A 87 -3.84 -22.51 -3.12
N SER A 88 -3.70 -22.52 -1.79
CA SER A 88 -4.76 -22.17 -0.85
C SER A 88 -4.98 -20.65 -0.76
N ALA A 89 -3.96 -19.86 -1.05
CA ALA A 89 -4.04 -18.40 -1.10
C ALA A 89 -4.64 -17.87 -2.42
N ARG A 90 -4.89 -18.71 -3.43
CA ARG A 90 -5.50 -18.26 -4.71
C ARG A 90 -6.88 -17.64 -4.56
N SER A 91 -7.61 -18.02 -3.52
CA SER A 91 -8.91 -17.44 -3.18
C SER A 91 -8.81 -16.25 -2.22
N PHE A 92 -7.60 -15.75 -1.97
CA PHE A 92 -7.40 -14.55 -1.18
C PHE A 92 -7.95 -13.35 -1.96
N GLU A 93 -8.70 -12.51 -1.26
CA GLU A 93 -9.30 -11.31 -1.83
C GLU A 93 -9.19 -10.20 -0.78
N MET A 94 -8.35 -9.19 -1.03
CA MET A 94 -8.17 -8.06 -0.12
C MET A 94 -9.50 -7.37 0.23
N GLY A 95 -10.43 -7.33 -0.75
CA GLY A 95 -11.81 -6.84 -0.58
C GLY A 95 -12.65 -7.55 0.48
N ARG A 96 -12.25 -8.73 0.97
CA ARG A 96 -13.00 -9.48 1.99
C ARG A 96 -12.82 -8.93 3.39
N PHE A 97 -11.69 -8.27 3.69
CA PHE A 97 -11.49 -7.64 5.01
C PHE A 97 -12.60 -6.65 5.35
N ARG A 98 -13.07 -5.89 4.34
CA ARG A 98 -14.21 -4.97 4.51
C ARG A 98 -15.57 -5.62 4.32
N ARG A 99 -15.74 -6.50 3.33
CA ARG A 99 -17.04 -7.17 3.09
C ARG A 99 -17.47 -8.07 4.24
N CYS A 100 -16.53 -8.69 4.94
CA CYS A 100 -16.80 -9.58 6.06
C CYS A 100 -16.96 -8.87 7.41
N GLU A 101 -16.79 -7.55 7.45
CA GLU A 101 -16.95 -6.75 8.67
C GLU A 101 -18.39 -6.90 9.21
N GLY A 102 -18.51 -7.22 10.50
CA GLY A 102 -19.80 -7.41 11.16
C GLY A 102 -20.59 -8.64 10.70
N GLY A 103 -19.92 -9.68 10.18
CA GLY A 103 -20.52 -10.98 9.86
C GLY A 103 -21.46 -10.98 8.63
N ARG A 104 -21.41 -9.94 7.81
CA ARG A 104 -22.25 -9.80 6.60
C ARG A 104 -21.58 -10.42 5.39
N GLY A 105 -21.63 -11.74 5.23
CA GLY A 105 -21.09 -12.42 4.05
C GLY A 105 -21.85 -13.68 3.64
N GLU A 106 -21.85 -13.97 2.34
CA GLU A 106 -22.45 -15.18 1.75
C GLU A 106 -21.73 -16.48 2.18
N ASP A 107 -20.48 -16.37 2.64
CA ASP A 107 -19.67 -17.48 3.18
C ASP A 107 -19.19 -17.15 4.59
N PHE A 108 -20.01 -17.53 5.58
CA PHE A 108 -19.81 -17.22 7.00
C PHE A 108 -18.47 -17.76 7.53
N ALA A 109 -18.06 -18.97 7.11
CA ALA A 109 -16.83 -19.59 7.58
C ALA A 109 -15.58 -18.88 7.05
N LEU A 110 -15.62 -18.42 5.80
CA LEU A 110 -14.56 -17.61 5.21
C LEU A 110 -14.48 -16.23 5.88
N CYS A 111 -15.61 -15.58 6.14
CA CYS A 111 -15.63 -14.29 6.80
C CYS A 111 -15.08 -14.31 8.23
N ILE A 112 -15.32 -15.37 9.00
CA ILE A 112 -14.70 -15.58 10.31
C ILE A 112 -13.16 -15.55 10.21
N ARG A 113 -12.57 -16.11 9.15
CA ARG A 113 -11.11 -16.11 8.98
C ARG A 113 -10.56 -14.71 8.68
N TYR A 114 -11.23 -13.94 7.83
CA TYR A 114 -10.82 -12.57 7.53
C TYR A 114 -10.98 -11.65 8.74
N GLU A 115 -12.10 -11.75 9.46
CA GLU A 115 -12.34 -10.98 10.68
C GLU A 115 -11.33 -11.34 11.78
N SER A 116 -11.08 -12.64 11.99
CA SER A 116 -10.07 -13.09 12.95
C SER A 116 -8.66 -12.61 12.59
N LEU A 117 -8.32 -12.59 11.29
CA LEU A 117 -7.02 -12.06 10.84
C LEU A 117 -6.93 -10.54 11.02
N SER A 118 -7.98 -9.79 10.66
CA SER A 118 -8.08 -8.35 10.87
C SER A 118 -7.85 -7.99 12.35
N ASN A 119 -8.56 -8.68 13.25
CA ASN A 119 -8.41 -8.46 14.69
C ASN A 119 -6.99 -8.73 15.18
N LYS A 120 -6.33 -9.79 14.68
CA LYS A 120 -4.94 -10.09 15.01
C LYS A 120 -3.96 -9.02 14.52
N VAL A 121 -4.18 -8.48 13.32
CA VAL A 121 -3.38 -7.37 12.79
C VAL A 121 -3.57 -6.12 13.64
N ASN A 122 -4.82 -5.78 13.96
CA ASN A 122 -5.18 -4.64 14.81
C ASN A 122 -4.61 -4.78 16.23
N GLU A 123 -4.61 -5.99 16.80
CA GLU A 123 -3.99 -6.27 18.10
C GLU A 123 -2.46 -6.13 18.03
N ALA A 124 -1.81 -6.72 17.01
CA ALA A 124 -0.36 -6.65 16.85
C ALA A 124 0.12 -5.20 16.73
N LEU A 125 -0.59 -4.40 15.93
CA LEU A 125 -0.31 -2.99 15.69
C LEU A 125 -1.05 -2.05 16.66
N GLY A 126 -1.65 -2.58 17.74
CA GLY A 126 -2.50 -1.80 18.65
C GLY A 126 -1.77 -0.63 19.31
N TRP A 127 -0.45 -0.70 19.41
CA TRP A 127 0.42 0.37 19.90
C TRP A 127 0.44 1.61 18.98
N LEU A 128 -0.03 1.51 17.73
CA LEU A 128 -0.13 2.62 16.79
C LEU A 128 -1.46 3.37 16.82
N ARG A 129 -2.50 2.82 17.47
CA ARG A 129 -3.89 3.31 17.35
C ARG A 129 -4.04 4.80 17.65
N ASP A 130 -3.39 5.30 18.70
CA ASP A 130 -3.47 6.71 19.07
C ASP A 130 -2.85 7.61 18.00
N ARG A 131 -1.71 7.19 17.43
CA ARG A 131 -1.00 7.93 16.39
C ARG A 131 -1.76 7.89 15.06
N LEU A 132 -2.31 6.74 14.69
CA LEU A 132 -3.16 6.61 13.50
C LEU A 132 -4.45 7.43 13.67
N SER A 133 -5.06 7.41 14.85
CA SER A 133 -6.26 8.20 15.12
C SER A 133 -6.00 9.71 15.02
N SER A 134 -4.82 10.17 15.45
CA SER A 134 -4.40 11.56 15.27
C SER A 134 -4.19 11.95 13.80
N PHE A 135 -3.80 10.99 12.96
CA PHE A 135 -3.42 11.25 11.58
C PHE A 135 -4.59 11.10 10.60
N PHE A 136 -5.35 10.01 10.74
CA PHE A 136 -6.41 9.59 9.82
C PHE A 136 -7.83 9.82 10.38
N GLY A 137 -7.95 10.12 11.67
CA GLY A 137 -9.21 10.39 12.35
C GLY A 137 -9.56 9.38 13.43
N THR A 138 -10.41 9.79 14.38
CA THR A 138 -10.78 9.01 15.57
C THR A 138 -11.32 7.63 15.20
N GLY A 139 -10.75 6.59 15.82
CA GLY A 139 -11.22 5.21 15.67
C GLY A 139 -10.62 4.48 14.47
N THR A 140 -9.59 5.05 13.82
CA THR A 140 -8.86 4.37 12.74
C THR A 140 -8.08 3.18 13.29
N GLU A 141 -8.41 1.98 12.84
CA GLU A 141 -7.66 0.77 13.16
C GLU A 141 -6.51 0.53 12.15
N PRO A 142 -5.42 -0.15 12.55
CA PRO A 142 -4.30 -0.46 11.66
C PRO A 142 -4.70 -1.14 10.34
N MET A 143 -5.61 -2.11 10.39
CA MET A 143 -6.08 -2.81 9.19
C MET A 143 -6.89 -1.89 8.26
N ASP A 144 -7.56 -0.86 8.79
CA ASP A 144 -8.28 0.13 7.98
C ASP A 144 -7.30 0.92 7.12
N VAL A 145 -6.15 1.32 7.67
CA VAL A 145 -5.10 2.04 6.94
C VAL A 145 -4.55 1.19 5.78
N ILE A 146 -4.23 -0.08 6.05
CA ILE A 146 -3.72 -1.01 5.03
C ILE A 146 -4.77 -1.21 3.93
N TYR A 147 -6.03 -1.43 4.30
CA TYR A 147 -7.11 -1.63 3.36
C TYR A 147 -7.39 -0.38 2.52
N GLU A 148 -7.46 0.80 3.15
CA GLU A 148 -7.77 2.04 2.45
C GLU A 148 -6.64 2.47 1.51
N THR A 149 -5.38 2.20 1.86
CA THR A 149 -4.24 2.38 0.94
C THR A 149 -4.41 1.51 -0.30
N TYR A 150 -4.65 0.20 -0.11
CA TYR A 150 -4.91 -0.72 -1.23
C TYR A 150 -6.14 -0.28 -2.07
N ASN A 151 -7.20 0.18 -1.40
CA ASN A 151 -8.44 0.63 -2.03
C ASN A 151 -8.23 1.91 -2.83
N SER A 152 -7.44 2.86 -2.32
CA SER A 152 -7.04 4.09 -3.03
C SER A 152 -6.33 3.73 -4.33
N LEU A 153 -5.23 2.97 -4.23
CA LEU A 153 -4.46 2.49 -5.38
C LEU A 153 -5.34 1.72 -6.39
N SER A 154 -6.25 0.88 -5.91
CA SER A 154 -7.16 0.11 -6.77
C SER A 154 -8.13 1.01 -7.56
N LYS A 155 -8.62 2.09 -6.96
CA LYS A 155 -9.47 3.07 -7.66
C LYS A 155 -8.70 3.79 -8.76
N LEU A 156 -7.41 4.08 -8.54
CA LEU A 156 -6.56 4.74 -9.53
C LEU A 156 -6.28 3.84 -10.75
N VAL A 157 -6.20 2.51 -10.55
CA VAL A 157 -6.06 1.53 -11.64
C VAL A 157 -7.37 1.34 -12.41
N HIS A 158 -8.53 1.44 -11.74
CA HIS A 158 -9.85 1.24 -12.33
C HIS A 158 -10.58 2.56 -12.57
N ALA A 159 -10.20 3.32 -13.59
CA ALA A 159 -10.79 4.64 -13.89
C ALA A 159 -12.33 4.63 -14.04
N VAL A 160 -12.93 3.52 -14.50
CA VAL A 160 -14.40 3.36 -14.61
C VAL A 160 -15.08 3.27 -13.23
N ALA A 161 -14.38 2.82 -12.19
CA ALA A 161 -14.88 2.76 -10.81
C ALA A 161 -14.77 4.08 -10.04
N MET A 162 -14.13 5.11 -10.62
CA MET A 162 -14.02 6.45 -10.01
C MET A 162 -15.30 7.29 -10.12
N ILE A 163 -16.33 6.81 -10.83
CA ILE A 163 -17.64 7.47 -10.93
C ILE A 163 -18.50 7.11 -9.71
N ASP A 164 -18.09 7.50 -8.50
CA ASP A 164 -19.00 7.58 -7.34
C ASP A 164 -18.71 8.78 -6.42
N GLY A 165 -18.23 9.90 -6.99
CA GLY A 165 -18.47 11.27 -6.52
C GLY A 165 -18.20 11.66 -5.05
N LYS A 166 -17.58 10.82 -4.21
CA LYS A 166 -17.56 10.99 -2.74
C LYS A 166 -16.16 10.99 -2.10
N GLY A 167 -15.09 10.81 -2.86
CA GLY A 167 -13.70 10.87 -2.36
C GLY A 167 -12.88 11.92 -3.10
N VAL A 168 -12.83 13.14 -2.56
CA VAL A 168 -12.70 14.39 -3.35
C VAL A 168 -11.28 14.96 -3.42
N LEU A 169 -10.22 14.28 -2.93
CA LEU A 169 -8.84 14.79 -3.09
C LEU A 169 -7.99 13.99 -4.08
N GLY A 170 -7.86 12.67 -3.94
CA GLY A 170 -7.09 11.84 -4.90
C GLY A 170 -7.74 11.67 -6.26
N ALA A 171 -9.08 11.53 -6.31
CA ALA A 171 -9.82 11.37 -7.56
C ALA A 171 -9.90 12.66 -8.39
N LEU A 172 -9.88 13.83 -7.74
CA LEU A 172 -9.93 15.13 -8.43
C LEU A 172 -8.62 15.47 -9.13
N GLY A 173 -7.47 15.12 -8.55
CA GLY A 173 -6.16 15.29 -9.19
C GLY A 173 -6.01 14.46 -10.46
N ILE A 174 -6.52 13.22 -10.45
CA ILE A 174 -6.44 12.33 -11.61
C ILE A 174 -7.53 12.64 -12.64
N ILE A 175 -8.75 13.02 -12.23
CA ILE A 175 -9.76 13.51 -13.19
C ILE A 175 -9.29 14.80 -13.85
N ALA A 176 -8.62 15.69 -13.13
CA ALA A 176 -8.03 16.89 -13.73
C ALA A 176 -6.92 16.54 -14.72
N ALA A 177 -5.99 15.64 -14.35
CA ALA A 177 -4.91 15.20 -15.25
C ALA A 177 -5.44 14.45 -16.49
N ASP A 178 -6.37 13.52 -16.31
CA ASP A 178 -6.99 12.73 -17.38
C ASP A 178 -7.88 13.62 -18.29
N TYR A 179 -8.52 14.65 -17.72
CA TYR A 179 -9.27 15.66 -18.46
C TYR A 179 -8.35 16.57 -19.29
N GLU A 180 -7.26 17.09 -18.73
CA GLU A 180 -6.31 17.90 -19.49
C GLU A 180 -5.64 17.09 -20.60
N LEU A 181 -5.15 15.87 -20.32
CA LEU A 181 -4.55 14.99 -21.33
C LEU A 181 -5.54 14.59 -22.44
N SER A 182 -6.83 14.48 -22.12
CA SER A 182 -7.86 14.21 -23.13
C SER A 182 -8.11 15.38 -24.09
N LYS A 183 -7.83 16.63 -23.68
CA LYS A 183 -7.95 17.82 -24.56
C LYS A 183 -6.89 17.83 -25.65
N ASP A 184 -5.75 17.20 -25.41
CA ASP A 184 -4.65 17.05 -26.37
C ASP A 184 -4.77 15.78 -27.24
N GLY A 185 -5.89 15.06 -27.15
CA GLY A 185 -6.21 13.93 -28.02
C GLY A 185 -5.62 12.59 -27.58
N PHE A 186 -5.08 12.49 -26.36
CA PHE A 186 -4.61 11.23 -25.79
C PHE A 186 -5.79 10.44 -25.18
N PRO A 187 -6.04 9.20 -25.61
CA PRO A 187 -7.10 8.40 -25.03
C PRO A 187 -6.70 7.90 -23.63
N PRO A 188 -7.61 7.94 -22.62
CA PRO A 188 -7.34 7.61 -21.20
C PRO A 188 -6.70 6.24 -20.94
N MET A 189 -6.80 5.31 -21.90
CA MET A 189 -6.27 3.95 -21.78
C MET A 189 -4.90 3.73 -22.42
N ARG A 190 -4.37 4.65 -23.25
CA ARG A 190 -3.03 4.48 -23.87
C ARG A 190 -1.87 4.89 -22.97
N THR A 191 -2.11 5.73 -21.97
CA THR A 191 -1.15 6.12 -20.91
C THR A 191 -0.81 4.98 -19.95
N ILE A 192 -1.54 3.86 -20.00
CA ILE A 192 -1.28 2.65 -19.19
C ILE A 192 -0.03 1.89 -19.68
N VAL A 193 0.39 2.06 -20.95
CA VAL A 193 1.39 1.17 -21.59
C VAL A 193 2.57 1.90 -22.22
N MET A 194 2.48 3.21 -22.52
CA MET A 194 3.59 3.94 -23.14
C MET A 194 4.19 4.96 -22.17
N PRO A 195 5.52 5.00 -22.00
CA PRO A 195 6.17 6.12 -21.34
C PRO A 195 5.84 7.39 -22.12
N VAL A 196 5.39 8.42 -21.41
CA VAL A 196 5.14 9.75 -21.95
C VAL A 196 6.25 10.66 -21.42
N GLU A 197 6.67 11.67 -22.17
CA GLU A 197 7.56 12.69 -21.60
C GLU A 197 6.78 13.39 -20.48
N CYS A 198 7.30 13.38 -19.24
CA CYS A 198 6.69 14.17 -18.16
C CYS A 198 6.79 15.67 -18.51
N ASP A 199 5.69 16.38 -18.36
CA ASP A 199 5.68 17.85 -18.41
C ASP A 199 5.20 18.46 -17.08
N GLU A 200 5.11 19.79 -17.03
CA GLU A 200 4.71 20.50 -15.80
C GLU A 200 3.27 20.15 -15.34
N ASN A 201 2.40 19.69 -16.24
CA ASN A 201 1.04 19.27 -15.90
C ASN A 201 1.02 17.93 -15.14
N ASP A 202 2.10 17.14 -15.23
CA ASP A 202 2.24 15.87 -14.51
C ASP A 202 2.67 16.06 -13.04
N LEU A 203 3.02 17.27 -12.61
CA LEU A 203 3.44 17.56 -11.24
C LEU A 203 2.38 17.14 -10.20
N VAL A 204 1.09 17.37 -10.50
CA VAL A 204 -0.02 16.96 -9.64
C VAL A 204 -0.07 15.44 -9.51
N LEU A 205 0.16 14.73 -10.61
CA LEU A 205 0.16 13.26 -10.63
C LEU A 205 1.37 12.69 -9.88
N LEU A 206 2.54 13.30 -10.03
CA LEU A 206 3.75 12.93 -9.28
C LEU A 206 3.60 13.19 -7.77
N ASP A 207 2.93 14.26 -7.37
CA ASP A 207 2.61 14.53 -5.96
C ASP A 207 1.63 13.51 -5.37
N VAL A 208 0.62 13.08 -6.15
CA VAL A 208 -0.27 11.98 -5.77
C VAL A 208 0.53 10.68 -5.62
N ILE A 209 1.40 10.36 -6.57
CA ILE A 209 2.27 9.17 -6.50
C ILE A 209 3.17 9.22 -5.28
N HIS A 210 3.72 10.39 -4.94
CA HIS A 210 4.55 10.56 -3.76
C HIS A 210 3.80 10.24 -2.48
N SER A 211 2.58 10.77 -2.35
CA SER A 211 1.70 10.49 -1.21
C SER A 211 1.33 9.00 -1.12
N GLU A 212 0.86 8.41 -2.22
CA GLU A 212 0.48 7.00 -2.30
C GLU A 212 1.68 6.06 -2.05
N LEU A 213 2.88 6.44 -2.46
CA LEU A 213 4.10 5.69 -2.18
C LEU A 213 4.42 5.64 -0.69
N LEU A 214 4.29 6.76 0.02
CA LEU A 214 4.52 6.78 1.47
C LEU A 214 3.46 5.96 2.23
N PHE A 215 2.19 5.99 1.80
CA PHE A 215 1.17 5.11 2.37
C PHE A 215 1.40 3.63 2.04
N THR A 216 1.93 3.34 0.85
CA THR A 216 2.35 1.99 0.46
C THR A 216 3.49 1.50 1.33
N ARG A 217 4.52 2.33 1.55
CA ARG A 217 5.63 2.05 2.47
C ARG A 217 5.12 1.76 3.89
N LEU A 218 4.24 2.62 4.40
CA LEU A 218 3.62 2.44 5.72
C LEU A 218 2.87 1.11 5.81
N SER A 219 2.04 0.80 4.80
CA SER A 219 1.26 -0.44 4.75
C SER A 219 2.14 -1.68 4.67
N MET A 220 3.24 -1.60 3.91
CA MET A 220 4.24 -2.66 3.81
C MET A 220 4.90 -2.90 5.18
N ASP A 221 5.41 -1.86 5.83
CA ASP A 221 6.05 -1.97 7.14
C ASP A 221 5.10 -2.52 8.21
N MET A 222 3.84 -2.06 8.20
CA MET A 222 2.79 -2.57 9.08
C MET A 222 2.50 -4.05 8.84
N LEU A 223 2.43 -4.50 7.58
CA LEU A 223 2.22 -5.92 7.24
C LEU A 223 3.41 -6.78 7.65
N ILE A 224 4.65 -6.30 7.48
CA ILE A 224 5.86 -6.99 7.90
C ILE A 224 5.87 -7.16 9.43
N TYR A 225 5.63 -6.07 10.16
CA TYR A 225 5.55 -6.11 11.63
C TYR A 225 4.44 -7.06 12.10
N ALA A 226 3.23 -6.92 11.53
CA ALA A 226 2.09 -7.76 11.89
C ALA A 226 2.37 -9.24 11.61
N TRP A 227 2.98 -9.57 10.47
CA TRP A 227 3.42 -10.93 10.18
C TRP A 227 4.39 -11.46 11.23
N GLY A 228 5.42 -10.68 11.58
CA GLY A 228 6.42 -11.06 12.58
C GLY A 228 5.78 -11.41 13.93
N VAL A 229 4.82 -10.61 14.38
CA VAL A 229 4.08 -10.84 15.64
C VAL A 229 3.10 -12.01 15.52
N VAL A 230 2.29 -12.05 14.47
CA VAL A 230 1.19 -13.02 14.32
C VAL A 230 1.71 -14.44 14.12
N THR A 231 2.81 -14.58 13.39
CA THR A 231 3.45 -15.88 13.11
C THR A 231 4.56 -16.23 14.09
N LYS A 232 4.99 -15.26 14.94
CA LYS A 232 6.14 -15.38 15.85
C LYS A 232 7.45 -15.68 15.12
N SER A 233 7.60 -15.12 13.92
CA SER A 233 8.74 -15.39 13.03
C SER A 233 9.88 -14.38 13.18
N MET A 234 9.67 -13.28 13.88
CA MET A 234 10.68 -12.24 14.14
C MET A 234 11.09 -12.21 15.62
N SER A 235 12.37 -11.98 15.86
CA SER A 235 12.91 -11.67 17.19
C SER A 235 12.48 -10.28 17.67
N ASP A 236 12.52 -10.04 18.98
CA ASP A 236 12.21 -8.72 19.56
C ASP A 236 13.03 -7.59 18.92
N LYS A 237 14.31 -7.85 18.61
CA LYS A 237 15.18 -6.87 17.94
C LYS A 237 14.71 -6.52 16.54
N GLU A 238 14.20 -7.49 15.79
CA GLU A 238 13.67 -7.26 14.44
C GLU A 238 12.33 -6.54 14.49
N LEU A 239 11.47 -6.88 15.46
CA LEU A 239 10.22 -6.18 15.71
C LEU A 239 10.46 -4.71 16.07
N GLU A 240 11.40 -4.39 16.96
CA GLU A 240 11.73 -3.00 17.30
C GLU A 240 12.29 -2.21 16.09
N LYS A 241 13.07 -2.85 15.22
CA LYS A 241 13.48 -2.23 13.95
C LYS A 241 12.30 -1.92 13.05
N ALA A 242 11.37 -2.87 12.89
CA ALA A 242 10.16 -2.67 12.09
C ALA A 242 9.26 -1.57 12.68
N LYS A 243 9.14 -1.47 14.02
CA LYS A 243 8.45 -0.33 14.66
C LYS A 243 9.10 1.00 14.31
N ALA A 244 10.41 1.10 14.40
CA ALA A 244 11.14 2.34 14.10
C ALA A 244 10.88 2.80 12.65
N LYS A 245 10.87 1.87 11.68
CA LYS A 245 10.53 2.17 10.28
C LYS A 245 9.11 2.71 10.12
N ILE A 246 8.11 2.09 10.78
CA ILE A 246 6.74 2.59 10.79
C ILE A 246 6.67 4.03 11.34
N GLU A 247 7.36 4.29 12.45
CA GLU A 247 7.36 5.61 13.09
C GLU A 247 8.05 6.68 12.23
N GLU A 248 9.13 6.31 11.55
CA GLU A 248 9.84 7.14 10.59
C GLU A 248 8.93 7.47 9.39
N THR A 249 8.33 6.46 8.77
CA THR A 249 7.41 6.63 7.63
C THR A 249 6.23 7.52 8.00
N LEU A 250 5.62 7.34 9.18
CA LEU A 250 4.55 8.22 9.66
C LEU A 250 4.99 9.68 9.82
N LYS A 251 6.23 9.92 10.28
CA LYS A 251 6.78 11.27 10.37
C LYS A 251 6.97 11.86 8.97
N ARG A 252 7.46 11.05 8.02
CA ARG A 252 7.67 11.49 6.65
C ARG A 252 6.37 11.85 5.94
N ILE A 253 5.30 11.08 6.16
CA ILE A 253 3.96 11.40 5.64
C ILE A 253 3.49 12.78 6.15
N ASP A 254 3.66 13.08 7.45
CA ASP A 254 3.30 14.40 8.01
C ASP A 254 4.09 15.56 7.39
N GLU A 255 5.39 15.34 7.13
CA GLU A 255 6.24 16.34 6.45
C GLU A 255 5.75 16.60 5.02
N VAL A 256 5.52 15.55 4.23
CA VAL A 256 5.09 15.67 2.84
C VAL A 256 3.66 16.22 2.72
N ASP A 257 2.73 15.81 3.60
CA ASP A 257 1.37 16.38 3.63
C ASP A 257 1.40 17.90 3.86
N LYS A 258 2.29 18.39 4.74
CA LYS A 258 2.48 19.83 4.95
C LYS A 258 3.10 20.51 3.73
N GLU A 259 4.10 19.90 3.08
CA GLU A 259 4.71 20.42 1.86
C GLU A 259 3.68 20.56 0.72
N LEU A 260 2.88 19.52 0.49
CA LEU A 260 1.84 19.52 -0.53
C LEU A 260 0.75 20.54 -0.23
N LYS A 261 0.26 20.61 1.03
CA LYS A 261 -0.70 21.63 1.45
C LYS A 261 -0.19 23.05 1.21
N ASN A 262 1.08 23.32 1.53
CA ASN A 262 1.67 24.64 1.31
C ASN A 262 1.75 24.98 -0.17
N ARG A 263 2.16 24.04 -1.03
CA ARG A 263 2.26 24.23 -2.48
C ARG A 263 0.92 24.64 -3.08
N TYR A 264 -0.14 23.89 -2.78
CA TYR A 264 -1.47 24.15 -3.36
C TYR A 264 -2.28 25.23 -2.64
N ARG A 265 -1.86 25.68 -1.44
CA ARG A 265 -2.47 26.85 -0.76
C ARG A 265 -1.99 28.19 -1.34
N ILE A 266 -0.75 28.25 -1.80
CA ILE A 266 -0.16 29.47 -2.39
C ILE A 266 -0.87 29.83 -3.71
N ASP A 267 -1.24 28.83 -4.52
CA ASP A 267 -1.93 29.05 -5.80
C ASP A 267 -3.32 29.67 -5.67
N THR A 268 -3.98 29.51 -4.50
CA THR A 268 -5.27 30.17 -4.21
C THR A 268 -5.14 31.63 -3.79
N GLU A 269 -3.98 32.08 -3.29
CA GLU A 269 -3.79 33.46 -2.81
C GLU A 269 -3.20 34.39 -3.88
N THR A 270 -2.56 33.87 -4.93
CA THR A 270 -1.97 34.68 -6.03
C THR A 270 -2.91 34.97 -7.20
N ASN A 271 -4.15 34.49 -7.16
CA ASN A 271 -5.17 34.70 -8.21
C ASN A 271 -6.24 35.77 -7.85
N HIS A 272 -5.88 36.77 -7.04
CA HIS A 272 -6.75 37.92 -6.70
C HIS A 272 -6.10 39.27 -7.04
#